data_AF-A0A9R1NC69-F1
#
_entry.id   AF-A0A9R1NC69-F1
#
_cell.length_a   1.000
_cell.length_b   1.000
_cell.length_c   1.000
_cell.angle_alpha   90.00
_cell.angle_beta   90.00
_cell.angle_gamma   90.00
#
_symmetry.space_group_name_H-M   'P 1'
#
loop_
_entity.id
_entity.type
_entity.pdbx_description
1 polymer ?
#
loop_
_entity_poly.entity_id
_entity_poly.type
_entity_poly.pdbx_seq_one_letter_code
_entity_poly.pdbx_strand_id
1 'polypeptide(L)'
;MIITLDLTPGVEPHMVCLLEDPRLVNHHETIIYSYLVRSHDRMLMVRYLFGTNLLQGGGYNEEDIFMWQDCPSRMEVLEVDLPSRRLVTQHGIGSRCAAFVGASHTVMVSTEKFPWIISNAVYLNYCMQGVFRHFATYCFEDKTTISARHFHGRRIGKNSPCACHWELEDYLMCDVEKGYRM
;
A
#
# COMPACT_ATOMS: atom_id res chain seq x y z
N MET A 1 -2.99 16.97 -6.10
CA MET A 1 -4.37 16.57 -6.49
C MET A 1 -4.49 15.04 -6.56
N ILE A 2 -5.51 14.43 -5.92
CA ILE A 2 -5.81 13.00 -6.10
C ILE A 2 -7.22 12.85 -6.67
N ILE A 3 -7.33 12.00 -7.69
CA ILE A 3 -8.56 11.71 -8.42
C ILE A 3 -9.03 10.31 -8.03
N THR A 4 -10.26 10.20 -7.55
CA THR A 4 -10.91 8.92 -7.21
C THR A 4 -12.16 8.72 -8.04
N LEU A 5 -12.59 7.47 -8.20
CA LEU A 5 -13.85 7.09 -8.84
C LEU A 5 -14.91 6.88 -7.75
N ASP A 6 -15.96 7.70 -7.76
CA ASP A 6 -17.14 7.44 -6.94
C ASP A 6 -17.98 6.36 -7.62
N LEU A 7 -18.17 5.25 -6.90
CA LEU A 7 -18.92 4.07 -7.33
C LEU A 7 -20.21 3.90 -6.51
N THR A 8 -20.79 4.99 -6.01
CA THR A 8 -22.06 4.97 -5.27
C THR A 8 -23.12 4.19 -6.07
N PRO A 9 -23.71 3.12 -5.50
CA PRO A 9 -24.65 2.27 -6.20
C PRO A 9 -25.84 3.06 -6.75
N GLY A 10 -26.17 2.87 -8.03
CA GLY A 10 -27.30 3.54 -8.70
C GLY A 10 -26.98 4.92 -9.30
N VAL A 11 -25.74 5.38 -9.20
CA VAL A 11 -25.24 6.58 -9.86
C VAL A 11 -24.18 6.16 -10.88
N GLU A 12 -24.11 6.83 -12.04
CA GLU A 12 -23.03 6.59 -13.00
C GLU A 12 -21.66 6.87 -12.34
N PRO A 13 -20.64 6.05 -12.61
CA PRO A 13 -19.29 6.28 -12.11
C PRO A 13 -18.83 7.66 -12.52
N HIS A 14 -18.48 8.51 -11.55
CA HIS A 14 -17.98 9.83 -11.83
C HIS A 14 -16.67 10.10 -11.09
N MET A 15 -15.85 10.92 -11.72
CA MET A 15 -14.54 11.29 -11.24
C MET A 15 -14.68 12.34 -10.14
N VAL A 16 -14.18 12.04 -8.94
CA VAL A 16 -14.16 12.96 -7.81
C VAL A 16 -12.74 13.41 -7.56
N CYS A 17 -12.55 14.74 -7.60
CA CYS A 17 -11.32 15.37 -7.15
C CYS A 17 -11.37 15.53 -5.63
N LEU A 18 -10.41 14.94 -4.93
CA LEU A 18 -10.18 15.19 -3.52
C LEU A 18 -9.27 16.42 -3.39
N LEU A 19 -9.56 17.28 -2.41
CA LEU A 19 -8.75 18.46 -2.11
C LEU A 19 -7.26 18.08 -2.07
N GLU A 20 -6.42 18.94 -2.66
CA GLU A 20 -4.98 18.75 -2.60
C GLU A 20 -4.55 18.66 -1.15
N ASP A 21 -3.89 17.56 -0.77
CA ASP A 21 -3.28 17.44 0.55
C ASP A 21 -2.17 18.50 0.63
N PRO A 22 -2.34 19.57 1.43
CA PRO A 22 -1.39 20.69 1.46
C PRO A 22 0.00 20.22 1.92
N ARG A 23 0.09 19.06 2.60
CA ARG A 23 1.36 18.40 2.94
C ARG A 23 2.14 17.91 1.73
N LEU A 24 1.52 17.81 0.54
CA LEU A 24 2.18 17.33 -0.68
C LEU A 24 2.64 18.45 -1.61
N VAL A 25 2.15 19.67 -1.40
CA VAL A 25 2.30 20.79 -2.36
C VAL A 25 3.75 21.32 -2.43
N ASN A 26 4.61 21.00 -1.46
CA ASN A 26 5.95 21.59 -1.31
C ASN A 26 7.13 20.60 -1.37
N HIS A 27 6.94 19.38 -1.89
CA HIS A 27 8.00 18.36 -1.84
C HIS A 27 8.47 17.87 -3.21
N HIS A 28 9.21 18.72 -3.92
CA HIS A 28 9.79 18.39 -5.24
C HIS A 28 10.75 17.19 -5.24
N GLU A 29 11.21 16.71 -4.07
CA GLU A 29 12.12 15.55 -3.95
C GLU A 29 11.54 14.40 -3.13
N THR A 30 10.24 14.45 -2.78
CA THR A 30 9.55 13.31 -2.15
C THR A 30 8.80 12.55 -3.23
N ILE A 31 9.14 11.28 -3.40
CA ILE A 31 8.43 10.37 -4.30
C ILE A 31 7.27 9.75 -3.51
N ILE A 32 6.08 9.74 -4.11
CA ILE A 32 4.85 9.28 -3.48
C ILE A 32 4.20 8.24 -4.37
N TYR A 33 3.91 7.08 -3.80
CA TYR A 33 3.12 6.03 -4.40
C TYR A 33 1.83 5.87 -3.61
N SER A 34 0.67 6.01 -4.27
CA SER A 34 -0.65 5.94 -3.64
C SER A 34 -1.48 4.79 -4.22
N TYR A 35 -2.10 4.01 -3.35
CA TYR A 35 -2.92 2.85 -3.72
C TYR A 35 -4.26 2.89 -3.02
N LEU A 36 -5.35 2.72 -3.78
CA LEU A 36 -6.69 2.60 -3.22
C LEU A 36 -6.94 1.16 -2.80
N VAL A 37 -7.16 0.94 -1.51
CA VAL A 37 -7.50 -0.36 -0.93
C VAL A 37 -8.95 -0.33 -0.49
N ARG A 38 -9.78 -1.20 -1.07
CA ARG A 38 -11.18 -1.32 -0.68
C ARG A 38 -11.32 -2.21 0.56
N SER A 39 -11.81 -1.62 1.65
CA SER A 39 -12.39 -2.33 2.80
C SER A 39 -13.90 -2.49 2.58
N HIS A 40 -14.54 -3.42 3.29
CA HIS A 40 -15.95 -3.77 3.12
C HIS A 40 -16.89 -2.55 3.01
N ASP A 41 -16.74 -1.61 3.95
CA ASP A 41 -17.56 -0.40 4.12
C ASP A 41 -16.81 0.89 3.81
N ARG A 42 -15.50 0.81 3.55
CA ARG A 42 -14.59 1.97 3.49
C ARG A 42 -13.63 1.86 2.33
N MET A 43 -13.23 2.99 1.79
CA MET A 43 -12.13 3.08 0.84
C MET A 43 -10.94 3.71 1.54
N LEU A 44 -9.83 2.98 1.60
CA LEU A 44 -8.57 3.45 2.15
C LEU A 44 -7.62 3.80 1.02
N MET A 45 -6.70 4.71 1.29
CA MET A 45 -5.56 5.03 0.47
C MET A 45 -4.31 4.75 1.26
N VAL A 46 -3.51 3.81 0.78
CA VAL A 46 -2.18 3.53 1.33
C VAL A 46 -1.17 4.33 0.54
N ARG A 47 -0.37 5.16 1.22
CA ARG A 47 0.70 5.94 0.59
C ARG A 47 2.05 5.50 1.10
N TYR A 48 2.98 5.27 0.19
CA TYR A 48 4.40 5.17 0.51
C TYR A 48 5.10 6.42 0.00
N LEU A 49 5.75 7.11 0.93
CA LEU A 49 6.52 8.30 0.68
C LEU A 49 7.98 7.98 0.99
N PHE A 50 8.91 8.42 0.14
CA PHE A 50 10.33 8.39 0.47
C PHE A 50 11.05 9.56 -0.19
N GLY A 51 12.10 10.03 0.49
CA GLY A 51 12.86 11.20 0.06
C GLY A 51 13.48 11.93 1.25
N THR A 52 14.61 12.59 1.01
CA THR A 52 15.36 13.34 2.02
C THR A 52 14.55 14.47 2.66
N ASN A 53 13.60 15.04 1.92
CA ASN A 53 12.76 16.14 2.38
C ASN A 53 11.69 15.75 3.42
N LEU A 54 11.45 14.45 3.64
CA LEU A 54 10.57 14.01 4.72
C LEU A 54 11.05 14.51 6.10
N LEU A 55 12.36 14.70 6.28
CA LEU A 55 12.96 15.18 7.52
C LEU A 55 13.07 16.72 7.60
N GLN A 56 12.86 17.45 6.49
CA GLN A 56 13.19 18.89 6.41
C GLN A 56 11.96 19.82 6.40
N GLY A 57 10.75 19.27 6.29
CA GLY A 57 9.57 20.03 5.86
C GLY A 57 8.51 20.39 6.91
N GLY A 58 8.63 19.97 8.18
CA GLY A 58 7.65 20.26 9.24
C GLY A 58 6.22 19.72 9.01
N GLY A 59 5.95 19.04 7.89
CA GLY A 59 4.64 18.50 7.52
C GLY A 59 4.36 17.09 8.05
N TYR A 60 5.36 16.44 8.63
CA TYR A 60 5.30 15.07 9.14
C TYR A 60 6.05 14.96 10.46
N ASN A 61 5.51 14.18 11.39
CA ASN A 61 6.21 13.86 12.65
C ASN A 61 7.36 12.89 12.36
N GLU A 62 8.52 13.13 12.97
CA GLU A 62 9.71 12.28 12.84
C GLU A 62 9.44 10.84 13.31
N GLU A 63 8.55 10.64 14.29
CA GLU A 63 8.17 9.33 14.83
C GLU A 63 7.41 8.42 13.85
N ASP A 64 6.93 8.98 12.73
CA ASP A 64 6.26 8.24 11.66
C ASP A 64 7.20 7.94 10.49
N ILE A 65 8.42 8.45 10.54
CA ILE A 65 9.43 8.29 9.50
C ILE A 65 10.39 7.19 9.95
N PHE A 66 10.52 6.17 9.11
CA PHE A 66 11.49 5.10 9.31
C PHE A 66 12.62 5.21 8.28
N MET A 67 13.80 4.75 8.67
CA MET A 67 14.95 4.66 7.78
C MET A 67 14.96 3.29 7.12
N TRP A 68 14.98 3.25 5.79
CA TRP A 68 15.16 2.01 5.05
C TRP A 68 16.21 2.18 3.95
N GLN A 69 17.30 1.41 4.05
CA GLN A 69 18.50 1.56 3.20
C GLN A 69 18.93 3.04 3.10
N ASP A 70 19.10 3.68 4.26
CA ASP A 70 19.51 5.08 4.41
C ASP A 70 18.59 6.11 3.75
N CYS A 71 17.35 5.73 3.43
CA CYS A 71 16.35 6.63 2.89
C CYS A 71 15.21 6.84 3.89
N PRO A 72 14.93 8.11 4.26
CA PRO A 72 13.74 8.45 5.02
C PRO A 72 12.52 8.00 4.24
N SER A 73 11.67 7.24 4.91
CA SER A 73 10.48 6.60 4.34
C SER A 73 9.32 6.73 5.31
N ARG A 74 8.10 6.81 4.78
CA ARG A 74 6.88 6.88 5.57
C ARG A 74 5.77 6.12 4.87
N MET A 75 5.01 5.35 5.66
CA MET A 75 3.82 4.67 5.19
C MET A 75 2.61 5.31 5.85
N GLU A 76 1.59 5.65 5.07
CA GLU A 76 0.39 6.28 5.56
C GLU A 76 -0.86 5.54 5.11
N VAL A 77 -1.90 5.62 5.93
CA VAL A 77 -3.25 5.19 5.58
C VAL A 77 -4.18 6.38 5.73
N LEU A 78 -4.95 6.63 4.69
CA LEU A 78 -5.97 7.68 4.67
C LEU A 78 -7.30 7.05 4.33
N GLU A 79 -8.34 7.35 5.09
CA GLU A 79 -9.70 7.07 4.67
C GLU A 79 -10.15 8.10 3.65
N VAL A 80 -10.75 7.61 2.56
CA VAL A 80 -11.33 8.43 1.49
C VAL A 80 -12.77 8.74 1.86
N ASP A 81 -12.98 9.93 2.44
CA ASP A 81 -14.30 10.47 2.76
C ASP A 81 -14.87 11.14 1.51
N LEU A 82 -15.55 10.35 0.67
CA LEU A 82 -16.16 10.82 -0.58
C LEU A 82 -17.22 11.91 -0.35
N PRO A 83 -18.16 11.79 0.62
CA PRO A 83 -19.16 12.83 0.87
C PRO A 83 -18.53 14.18 1.21
N SER A 84 -17.49 14.19 2.05
CA SER A 84 -16.80 15.42 2.45
C SER A 84 -15.61 15.78 1.54
N ARG A 85 -15.35 14.98 0.49
CA ARG A 85 -14.27 15.15 -0.50
C ARG A 85 -12.90 15.39 0.10
N ARG A 86 -12.57 14.65 1.16
CA ARG A 86 -11.32 14.83 1.93
C ARG A 86 -10.65 13.49 2.23
N LEU A 87 -9.38 13.58 2.62
CA LEU A 87 -8.59 12.47 3.11
C LEU A 87 -8.46 12.58 4.62
N VAL A 88 -8.81 11.51 5.34
CA VAL A 88 -8.76 11.47 6.81
C VAL A 88 -7.64 10.53 7.23
N THR A 89 -6.65 11.02 7.96
CA THR A 89 -5.53 10.19 8.44
C THR A 89 -6.02 9.07 9.35
N GLN A 90 -5.51 7.86 9.15
CA GLN A 90 -5.80 6.67 9.95
C GLN A 90 -4.52 6.11 10.57
N HIS A 91 -4.66 5.40 11.69
CA HIS A 91 -3.55 4.74 12.38
C HIS A 91 -3.12 3.42 11.72
N GLY A 92 -3.87 2.93 10.74
CA GLY A 92 -3.57 1.70 10.04
C GLY A 92 -4.75 1.20 9.22
N ILE A 93 -4.62 -0.02 8.69
CA ILE A 93 -5.60 -0.65 7.78
C ILE A 93 -6.68 -1.42 8.56
N GLY A 94 -6.47 -1.65 9.86
CA GLY A 94 -7.43 -2.27 10.76
C GLY A 94 -6.90 -3.57 11.36
N SER A 95 -7.30 -3.85 12.60
CA SER A 95 -6.77 -4.93 13.44
C SER A 95 -7.11 -6.36 12.98
N ARG A 96 -7.98 -6.52 11.99
CA ARG A 96 -8.44 -7.82 11.47
C ARG A 96 -8.18 -7.99 9.97
N CYS A 97 -7.37 -7.13 9.40
CA CYS A 97 -7.15 -7.08 7.98
C CYS A 97 -5.67 -6.84 7.65
N ALA A 98 -5.27 -7.29 6.47
CA ALA A 98 -4.01 -6.93 5.85
C ALA A 98 -4.27 -6.50 4.41
N ALA A 99 -3.45 -5.59 3.87
CA ALA A 99 -3.51 -5.20 2.48
C ALA A 99 -2.34 -5.79 1.70
N PHE A 100 -2.61 -6.30 0.52
CA PHE A 100 -1.63 -6.73 -0.45
C PHE A 100 -1.64 -5.73 -1.60
N VAL A 101 -0.51 -5.07 -1.83
CA VAL A 101 -0.34 -4.02 -2.84
C VAL A 101 0.57 -4.57 -3.94
N GLY A 102 -0.01 -4.74 -5.13
CA GLY A 102 0.72 -5.07 -6.33
C GLY A 102 0.85 -3.90 -7.29
N ALA A 103 1.47 -4.17 -8.44
CA ALA A 103 1.68 -3.18 -9.49
C ALA A 103 0.36 -2.65 -10.08
N SER A 104 -0.66 -3.51 -10.19
CA SER A 104 -1.93 -3.17 -10.86
C SER A 104 -3.15 -3.30 -9.96
N HIS A 105 -3.06 -4.10 -8.89
CA HIS A 105 -4.19 -4.36 -8.02
C HIS A 105 -3.79 -4.33 -6.56
N THR A 106 -4.78 -4.02 -5.72
CA THR A 106 -4.69 -4.17 -4.27
C THR A 106 -5.78 -5.11 -3.80
N VAL A 107 -5.48 -5.93 -2.81
CA VAL A 107 -6.46 -6.81 -2.17
C VAL A 107 -6.37 -6.61 -0.67
N MET A 108 -7.52 -6.44 -0.03
CA MET A 108 -7.63 -6.49 1.42
C MET A 108 -8.10 -7.88 1.82
N VAL A 109 -7.39 -8.51 2.73
CA VAL A 109 -7.71 -9.85 3.24
C VAL A 109 -8.02 -9.78 4.73
N SER A 110 -8.99 -10.58 5.17
CA SER A 110 -9.30 -10.74 6.59
C SER A 110 -8.29 -11.70 7.23
N THR A 111 -7.64 -11.28 8.30
CA THR A 111 -6.72 -12.13 9.07
C THR A 111 -7.45 -13.17 9.93
N GLU A 112 -8.77 -13.03 10.12
CA GLU A 112 -9.58 -14.08 10.74
C GLU A 112 -9.64 -15.34 9.87
N LYS A 113 -9.63 -15.18 8.54
CA LYS A 113 -9.58 -16.30 7.58
C LYS A 113 -8.16 -16.82 7.38
N PHE A 114 -7.16 -15.98 7.64
CA PHE A 114 -5.75 -16.25 7.37
C PHE A 114 -4.90 -15.83 8.58
N PRO A 115 -4.90 -16.63 9.67
CA PRO A 115 -4.30 -16.24 10.95
C PRO A 115 -2.77 -16.12 10.90
N TRP A 116 -2.14 -16.66 9.86
CA TRP A 116 -0.70 -16.56 9.61
C TRP A 116 -0.28 -15.21 9.02
N ILE A 117 -1.25 -14.40 8.54
CA ILE A 117 -0.99 -13.07 7.99
C ILE A 117 -1.01 -12.06 9.14
N ILE A 118 0.00 -11.19 9.18
CA ILE A 118 0.10 -10.11 10.15
C ILE A 118 -1.05 -9.12 9.90
N SER A 119 -1.85 -8.87 10.93
CA SER A 119 -2.92 -7.86 10.89
C SER A 119 -2.36 -6.46 10.90
N ASN A 120 -3.15 -5.50 10.41
CA ASN A 120 -2.77 -4.09 10.38
C ASN A 120 -1.43 -3.89 9.66
N ALA A 121 -1.25 -4.59 8.53
CA ALA A 121 -0.01 -4.59 7.75
C ALA A 121 -0.28 -4.46 6.23
N VAL A 122 0.75 -3.98 5.52
CA VAL A 122 0.79 -3.91 4.06
C VAL A 122 1.88 -4.81 3.55
N TYR A 123 1.51 -5.73 2.67
CA TYR A 123 2.38 -6.64 1.94
C TYR A 123 2.58 -6.10 0.52
N LEU A 124 3.82 -5.94 0.09
CA LEU A 124 4.21 -5.46 -1.23
C LEU A 124 4.57 -6.61 -2.16
N ASN A 125 3.90 -6.71 -3.30
CA ASN A 125 4.23 -7.74 -4.28
C ASN A 125 5.68 -7.61 -4.77
N TYR A 126 6.20 -8.63 -5.46
CA TYR A 126 7.59 -8.65 -5.93
C TYR A 126 7.99 -7.40 -6.75
N CYS A 127 7.11 -6.92 -7.63
CA CYS A 127 7.36 -5.71 -8.42
C CYS A 127 7.48 -4.47 -7.53
N MET A 128 6.59 -4.35 -6.53
CA MET A 128 6.59 -3.24 -5.60
C MET A 128 7.79 -3.28 -4.65
N GLN A 129 8.25 -4.46 -4.24
CA GLN A 129 9.49 -4.61 -3.46
C GLN A 129 10.68 -3.99 -4.18
N GLY A 130 10.83 -4.19 -5.50
CA GLY A 130 11.91 -3.57 -6.26
C GLY A 130 11.82 -2.04 -6.30
N VAL A 131 10.61 -1.51 -6.45
CA VAL A 131 10.35 -0.06 -6.44
C VAL A 131 10.57 0.54 -5.05
N PHE A 132 10.30 -0.23 -3.99
CA PHE A 132 10.27 0.22 -2.59
C PHE A 132 11.52 -0.22 -1.83
N ARG A 133 12.66 -0.32 -2.53
CA ARG A 133 13.98 -0.61 -1.94
C ARG A 133 14.05 -1.93 -1.15
N HIS A 134 13.26 -2.93 -1.53
CA HIS A 134 13.33 -4.33 -1.07
C HIS A 134 12.82 -4.63 0.36
N PHE A 135 11.90 -3.86 0.93
CA PHE A 135 11.05 -4.39 2.02
C PHE A 135 9.80 -5.06 1.44
N ALA A 136 9.31 -6.10 2.11
CA ALA A 136 8.12 -6.84 1.70
C ALA A 136 6.88 -6.47 2.51
N THR A 137 7.03 -6.16 3.80
CA THR A 137 5.87 -5.88 4.66
C THR A 137 6.13 -4.66 5.52
N TYR A 138 5.12 -3.80 5.68
CA TYR A 138 5.10 -2.74 6.68
C TYR A 138 3.98 -3.02 7.70
N CYS A 139 4.33 -3.00 8.97
CA CYS A 139 3.41 -3.25 10.09
C CYS A 139 3.07 -1.91 10.75
N PHE A 140 1.78 -1.54 10.81
CA PHE A 140 1.38 -0.24 11.39
C PHE A 140 1.41 -0.22 12.92
N GLU A 141 1.24 -1.38 13.56
CA GLU A 141 1.19 -1.50 15.03
C GLU A 141 2.49 -1.03 15.69
N ASP A 142 3.62 -1.49 15.17
CA ASP A 142 4.97 -1.25 15.67
C ASP A 142 5.82 -0.38 14.73
N LYS A 143 5.23 0.06 13.61
CA LYS A 143 5.87 0.84 12.54
C LYS A 143 7.13 0.15 11.98
N THR A 144 7.16 -1.17 11.98
CA THR A 144 8.32 -1.94 11.50
C THR A 144 8.19 -2.34 10.03
N THR A 145 9.35 -2.63 9.43
CA THR A 145 9.45 -3.20 8.09
C THR A 145 10.04 -4.60 8.15
N ILE A 146 9.51 -5.50 7.34
CA ILE A 146 10.05 -6.85 7.14
C ILE A 146 10.73 -6.86 5.77
N SER A 147 11.99 -7.28 5.74
CA SER A 147 12.76 -7.38 4.49
C SER A 147 12.13 -8.37 3.53
N ALA A 148 12.23 -8.09 2.23
CA ALA A 148 11.84 -9.06 1.23
C ALA A 148 12.68 -10.34 1.35
N ARG A 149 11.99 -11.49 1.40
CA ARG A 149 12.65 -12.78 1.21
C ARG A 149 13.43 -12.71 -0.10
N HIS A 150 14.67 -13.19 -0.11
CA HIS A 150 15.52 -13.14 -1.30
C HIS A 150 14.92 -14.00 -2.43
N PHE A 151 14.09 -13.40 -3.29
CA PHE A 151 13.62 -14.01 -4.53
C PHE A 151 14.73 -13.97 -5.59
N HIS A 152 15.90 -14.54 -5.30
CA HIS A 152 16.98 -14.64 -6.29
C HIS A 152 16.51 -15.49 -7.49
N GLY A 153 16.43 -14.87 -8.67
CA GLY A 153 16.36 -15.57 -9.96
C GLY A 153 14.97 -15.90 -10.54
N ARG A 154 13.85 -15.39 -10.00
CA ARG A 154 12.52 -15.73 -10.51
C ARG A 154 12.04 -14.74 -11.58
N ARG A 155 12.15 -15.12 -12.86
CA ARG A 155 11.65 -14.33 -14.00
C ARG A 155 10.12 -14.12 -13.90
N ILE A 156 9.70 -12.87 -14.02
CA ILE A 156 8.32 -12.43 -14.20
C ILE A 156 7.64 -13.30 -15.27
N GLY A 157 6.45 -13.83 -14.96
CA GLY A 157 5.60 -14.56 -15.91
C GLY A 157 6.01 -15.99 -16.29
N LYS A 158 7.11 -16.55 -15.79
CA LYS A 158 7.51 -17.95 -16.11
C LYS A 158 7.24 -18.98 -15.01
N ASN A 159 6.96 -18.52 -13.80
CA ASN A 159 6.72 -19.40 -12.66
C ASN A 159 5.24 -19.38 -12.31
N SER A 160 4.47 -20.24 -13.00
CA SER A 160 3.24 -20.75 -12.41
C SER A 160 3.59 -21.33 -11.02
N PRO A 161 2.75 -21.15 -9.99
CA PRO A 161 2.97 -21.80 -8.71
C PRO A 161 2.80 -23.31 -8.86
N CYS A 162 3.83 -23.95 -9.41
CA CYS A 162 3.90 -25.38 -9.58
C CYS A 162 4.69 -25.94 -8.40
N ALA A 163 3.99 -26.63 -7.51
CA ALA A 163 4.51 -27.70 -6.65
C ALA A 163 5.68 -27.37 -5.68
N CYS A 164 5.77 -26.14 -5.16
CA CYS A 164 6.58 -25.86 -3.96
C CYS A 164 5.66 -25.56 -2.76
N HIS A 165 6.10 -25.96 -1.56
CA HIS A 165 5.47 -25.59 -0.30
C HIS A 165 5.69 -24.08 -0.07
N TRP A 166 4.79 -23.27 -0.62
CA TRP A 166 4.76 -21.83 -0.38
C TRP A 166 3.74 -21.52 0.71
N GLU A 167 4.03 -20.53 1.55
CA GLU A 167 3.05 -19.97 2.47
C GLU A 167 2.05 -19.13 1.68
N LEU A 168 0.82 -18.98 2.17
CA LEU A 168 -0.23 -18.25 1.47
C LEU A 168 0.17 -16.80 1.15
N GLU A 169 0.94 -16.18 2.04
CA GLU A 169 1.49 -14.84 1.81
C GLU A 169 2.33 -14.77 0.54
N ASP A 170 3.17 -15.78 0.28
CA ASP A 170 4.00 -15.82 -0.92
C ASP A 170 3.17 -15.97 -2.20
N TYR A 171 2.07 -16.72 -2.14
CA TYR A 171 1.11 -16.85 -3.25
C TYR A 171 0.45 -15.51 -3.58
N LEU A 172 -0.08 -14.82 -2.57
CA LEU A 172 -0.77 -13.53 -2.74
C LEU A 172 0.19 -12.43 -3.22
N MET A 173 1.47 -12.55 -2.91
CA MET A 173 2.53 -11.66 -3.37
C MET A 173 2.96 -11.91 -4.83
N CYS A 174 2.71 -13.10 -5.36
CA CYS A 174 3.08 -13.47 -6.73
C CYS A 174 1.93 -13.38 -7.74
N ASP A 175 0.67 -13.57 -7.32
CA ASP A 175 -0.46 -13.80 -8.23
C ASP A 175 -1.22 -12.54 -8.71
N VAL A 176 -0.71 -11.34 -8.43
CA VAL A 176 -1.42 -10.06 -8.72
C VAL A 176 -1.39 -9.66 -10.21
N GLU A 177 -0.88 -10.49 -11.13
CA GLU A 177 -0.87 -10.19 -12.59
C GLU A 177 -1.74 -11.10 -13.46
N LYS A 178 -2.41 -12.13 -12.91
CA LYS A 178 -3.29 -12.99 -13.72
C LYS A 178 -4.66 -12.35 -13.91
N GLY A 179 -4.70 -11.29 -14.72
CA GLY A 179 -5.94 -10.56 -14.97
C GLY A 179 -6.05 -9.78 -16.26
N TYR A 180 -5.01 -9.67 -17.11
CA TYR A 180 -5.17 -9.02 -18.43
C TYR A 180 -4.28 -9.67 -19.50
N ARG A 181 -4.84 -10.67 -20.17
CA ARG A 181 -4.64 -10.89 -21.60
C ARG A 181 -6.03 -11.04 -22.23
N MET A 182 -6.58 -9.95 -22.75
CA MET A 182 -7.46 -10.00 -23.91
C MET A 182 -6.65 -9.53 -25.11
#